data_AF-A0A8K0KNM9-F1
#
_entry.id   AF-A0A8K0KNM9-F1
#
_cell.length_a   1.000
_cell.length_b   1.000
_cell.length_c   1.000
_cell.angle_alpha   90.00
_cell.angle_beta   90.00
_cell.angle_gamma   90.00
#
_symmetry.space_group_name_H-M   'P 1'
#
loop_
_entity.id
_entity.type
_entity.pdbx_description
1 polymer ?
#
loop_
_entity_poly.entity_id
_entity_poly.type
_entity_poly.pdbx_seq_one_letter_code
_entity_poly.pdbx_strand_id
1 'polypeptide(L)'
;MEIALRRFAFILCSLVAASCALSVSEELTREQAPCDLLLSLVVPNGVLQLNGSLWEPEGQVTYPPGTFWRSKEDWKPVYRVCPCKLPNRPCMRKCCLTGEVMIGKGQCTNSSRPFIMNVTRKNETLEVDVSKHFALLFGNPCSGERYMLEPLEYPTDEFYVNASTGNIIVPFQKNSEHGPKDFCIEYFPEKGAYLPLVCFPPIEEDKSNQLIYTMYPVGMLVSIPFLVVTFLVYALIPRLRNLHGLCLMCHVSSLVTAYTFLAVVQLAGNKLGDRICIASAFIIEFSFLATFFWLNIMCFDICLTFR
;
A
#
# COMPACT_ATOMS: atom_id res chain seq x y z
N MET A 1 -13.59 -39.07 -15.56
CA MET A 1 -13.30 -38.02 -14.56
C MET A 1 -12.16 -37.10 -15.04
N GLU A 2 -11.06 -37.63 -15.56
CA GLU A 2 -9.94 -36.88 -16.17
C GLU A 2 -10.32 -35.92 -17.31
N ILE A 3 -11.26 -36.33 -18.17
CA ILE A 3 -11.68 -35.54 -19.35
C ILE A 3 -12.50 -34.31 -18.94
N ALA A 4 -13.25 -34.39 -17.84
CA ALA A 4 -14.03 -33.27 -17.31
C ALA A 4 -13.12 -32.19 -16.70
N LEU A 5 -12.04 -32.59 -16.02
CA LEU A 5 -11.05 -31.67 -15.44
C LEU A 5 -10.28 -30.90 -16.52
N ARG A 6 -9.85 -31.58 -17.60
CA ARG A 6 -9.16 -30.92 -18.73
C ARG A 6 -10.05 -29.92 -19.47
N ARG A 7 -11.35 -30.21 -19.60
CA ARG A 7 -12.31 -29.29 -20.24
C ARG A 7 -12.59 -28.06 -19.38
N PHE A 8 -12.65 -28.22 -18.05
CA PHE A 8 -12.84 -27.10 -17.13
C PHE A 8 -11.63 -26.15 -17.13
N ALA A 9 -10.41 -26.70 -17.15
CA ALA A 9 -9.17 -25.91 -17.20
C ALA A 9 -9.04 -25.08 -18.51
N PHE A 10 -9.45 -25.63 -19.65
CA PHE A 10 -9.41 -24.93 -20.94
C PHE A 10 -10.41 -23.77 -21.02
N ILE A 11 -11.63 -23.97 -20.49
CA ILE A 11 -12.68 -22.95 -20.45
C ILE A 11 -12.26 -21.79 -19.52
N LEU A 12 -11.67 -22.12 -18.36
CA LEU A 12 -11.15 -21.11 -17.43
C LEU A 12 -10.03 -20.27 -18.06
N CYS A 13 -9.09 -20.92 -18.78
CA CYS A 13 -7.97 -20.24 -19.43
C CYS A 13 -8.43 -19.31 -20.58
N SER A 14 -9.49 -19.71 -21.28
CA SER A 14 -10.09 -18.93 -22.37
C SER A 14 -10.88 -17.72 -21.86
N LEU A 15 -11.58 -17.86 -20.73
CA LEU A 15 -12.30 -16.76 -20.06
C LEU A 15 -11.36 -15.72 -19.46
N VAL A 16 -10.20 -16.16 -18.92
CA VAL A 16 -9.15 -15.26 -18.41
C VAL A 16 -8.46 -14.51 -19.56
N ALA A 17 -8.16 -15.19 -20.67
CA ALA A 17 -7.59 -14.55 -21.86
C ALA A 17 -8.53 -13.53 -22.51
N ALA A 18 -9.84 -13.82 -22.56
CA ALA A 18 -10.85 -12.89 -23.06
C ALA A 18 -11.03 -11.68 -22.13
N SER A 19 -10.92 -11.87 -20.82
CA SER A 19 -10.99 -10.77 -19.83
C SER A 19 -9.74 -9.87 -19.90
N CYS A 20 -8.56 -10.42 -20.16
CA CYS A 20 -7.32 -9.65 -20.42
C CYS A 20 -7.33 -8.90 -21.77
N ALA A 21 -8.05 -9.39 -22.78
CA ALA A 21 -8.15 -8.70 -24.07
C ALA A 21 -9.12 -7.50 -24.03
N LEU A 22 -10.14 -7.57 -23.16
CA LEU A 22 -11.12 -6.49 -22.96
C LEU A 22 -10.57 -5.32 -22.11
N SER A 23 -9.50 -5.53 -21.34
CA SER A 23 -8.86 -4.47 -20.53
C SER A 23 -7.82 -3.64 -21.28
N VAL A 24 -7.58 -3.91 -22.58
CA VAL A 24 -6.48 -3.29 -23.35
C VAL A 24 -6.97 -2.33 -24.45
N SER A 25 -8.29 -2.19 -24.68
CA SER A 25 -8.81 -1.40 -25.81
C SER A 25 -9.53 -0.09 -25.47
N GLU A 26 -9.26 0.55 -24.33
CA GLU A 26 -9.91 1.83 -23.99
C GLU A 26 -8.94 2.93 -23.54
N GLU A 27 -7.87 3.15 -24.31
CA GLU A 27 -7.06 4.37 -24.20
C GLU A 27 -6.79 4.94 -25.60
N LEU A 28 -7.83 5.49 -26.23
CA LEU A 28 -7.65 6.32 -27.41
C LEU A 28 -8.49 7.60 -27.33
N THR A 29 -7.77 8.72 -27.26
CA THR A 29 -8.19 10.12 -27.39
C THR A 29 -8.93 10.79 -26.22
N ARG A 30 -8.16 11.12 -25.16
CA ARG A 30 -8.44 12.30 -24.33
C ARG A 30 -7.34 13.33 -24.64
N GLU A 31 -7.70 14.60 -24.81
CA GLU A 31 -6.73 15.71 -24.87
C GLU A 31 -5.67 15.49 -23.76
N GLN A 32 -4.43 15.26 -24.16
CA GLN A 32 -3.38 14.82 -23.22
C GLN A 32 -3.19 15.92 -22.17
N ALA A 33 -3.63 15.66 -20.94
CA ALA A 33 -3.47 16.59 -19.84
C ALA A 33 -1.97 16.89 -19.65
N PRO A 34 -1.58 18.17 -19.44
CA PRO A 34 -0.17 18.52 -19.29
C PRO A 34 0.51 17.84 -18.10
N CYS A 35 -0.22 17.46 -17.06
CA CYS A 35 0.29 16.69 -15.93
C CYS A 35 -0.79 15.75 -15.39
N ASP A 36 -0.34 14.82 -14.55
CA ASP A 36 -1.21 13.94 -13.77
C ASP A 36 -2.18 14.74 -12.90
N LEU A 37 -3.39 14.21 -12.69
CA LEU A 37 -4.40 14.81 -11.82
C LEU A 37 -3.87 15.06 -10.41
N LEU A 38 -3.07 14.14 -9.87
CA LEU A 38 -2.44 14.29 -8.55
C LEU A 38 -1.50 15.50 -8.52
N LEU A 39 -0.83 15.82 -9.63
CA LEU A 39 0.09 16.96 -9.73
C LEU A 39 -0.60 18.25 -10.19
N SER A 40 -1.94 18.28 -10.13
CA SER A 40 -2.74 19.41 -10.57
C SER A 40 -3.55 20.04 -9.46
N LEU A 41 -3.83 21.34 -9.60
CA LEU A 41 -4.75 22.08 -8.73
C LEU A 41 -5.90 22.64 -9.56
N VAL A 42 -7.07 22.74 -8.95
CA VAL A 42 -8.24 23.39 -9.55
C VAL A 42 -8.17 24.88 -9.25
N VAL A 43 -8.29 25.70 -10.28
CA VAL A 43 -8.34 27.16 -10.19
C VAL A 43 -9.71 27.62 -10.68
N PRO A 44 -10.67 27.87 -9.77
CA PRO A 44 -12.04 28.22 -10.15
C PRO A 44 -12.14 29.60 -10.80
N ASN A 45 -11.33 30.57 -10.35
CA ASN A 45 -11.37 31.97 -10.78
C ASN A 45 -10.19 32.37 -11.69
N GLY A 46 -9.67 31.40 -12.47
CA GLY A 46 -8.51 31.64 -13.34
C GLY A 46 -8.85 32.56 -14.52
N VAL A 47 -8.02 33.60 -14.73
CA VAL A 47 -8.21 34.58 -15.81
C VAL A 47 -7.22 34.31 -16.93
N LEU A 48 -7.72 33.96 -18.13
CA LEU A 48 -6.87 33.77 -19.30
C LEU A 48 -6.43 35.14 -19.85
N GLN A 49 -5.12 35.37 -19.91
CA GLN A 49 -4.53 36.60 -20.42
C GLN A 49 -4.39 36.57 -21.95
N LEU A 50 -4.23 37.75 -22.56
CA LEU A 50 -4.06 37.90 -24.02
C LEU A 50 -2.80 37.20 -24.56
N ASN A 51 -1.78 37.03 -23.74
CA ASN A 51 -0.55 36.30 -24.07
C ASN A 51 -0.70 34.76 -24.03
N GLY A 52 -1.91 34.25 -23.73
CA GLY A 52 -2.21 32.82 -23.61
C GLY A 52 -1.85 32.20 -22.25
N SER A 53 -1.32 32.96 -21.29
CA SER A 53 -1.07 32.50 -19.92
C SER A 53 -2.34 32.58 -19.05
N LEU A 54 -2.39 31.78 -17.99
CA LEU A 54 -3.50 31.78 -17.02
C LEU A 54 -3.05 32.46 -15.73
N TRP A 55 -3.79 33.48 -15.28
CA TRP A 55 -3.58 34.15 -14.02
C TRP A 55 -4.45 33.56 -12.91
N GLU A 56 -3.83 33.13 -11.82
CA GLU A 56 -4.48 32.69 -10.59
C GLU A 56 -4.48 33.83 -9.56
N PRO A 57 -5.64 34.46 -9.30
CA PRO A 57 -5.70 35.66 -8.45
C PRO A 57 -5.42 35.39 -6.98
N GLU A 58 -5.85 34.23 -6.46
CA GLU A 58 -5.71 33.86 -5.05
C GLU A 58 -4.24 33.56 -4.67
N GLY A 59 -3.52 32.84 -5.52
CA GLY A 59 -2.11 32.53 -5.33
C GLY A 59 -1.15 33.62 -5.84
N GLN A 60 -1.67 34.60 -6.60
CA GLN A 60 -0.88 35.59 -7.34
C GLN A 60 0.20 34.94 -8.25
N VAL A 61 -0.17 33.86 -8.93
CA VAL A 61 0.73 33.08 -9.80
C VAL A 61 0.24 33.11 -11.25
N THR A 62 1.16 33.25 -12.20
CA THR A 62 0.89 33.14 -13.64
C THR A 62 1.41 31.81 -14.18
N TYR A 63 0.53 31.04 -14.83
CA TYR A 63 0.84 29.76 -15.45
C TYR A 63 1.04 29.93 -16.96
N PRO A 64 2.23 29.60 -17.52
CA PRO A 64 2.48 29.72 -18.95
C PRO A 64 1.67 28.71 -19.79
N PRO A 65 1.49 28.97 -21.10
CA PRO A 65 0.84 28.01 -22.00
C PRO A 65 1.45 26.61 -21.90
N GLY A 66 0.60 25.58 -21.91
CA GLY A 66 1.04 24.18 -21.75
C GLY A 66 1.27 23.73 -20.30
N THR A 67 0.98 24.56 -19.30
CA THR A 67 1.02 24.18 -17.87
C THR A 67 -0.37 24.12 -17.23
N PHE A 68 -1.42 24.26 -18.01
CA PHE A 68 -2.80 24.20 -17.56
C PHE A 68 -3.69 23.64 -18.67
N TRP A 69 -4.87 23.15 -18.29
CA TRP A 69 -5.89 22.71 -19.23
C TRP A 69 -7.28 23.00 -18.68
N ARG A 70 -8.30 22.94 -19.54
CA ARG A 70 -9.69 23.04 -19.10
C ARG A 70 -10.20 21.65 -18.79
N SER A 71 -10.76 21.49 -17.60
CA SER A 71 -11.47 20.29 -17.18
C SER A 71 -12.96 20.61 -16.99
N LYS A 72 -13.80 19.59 -17.09
CA LYS A 72 -15.21 19.67 -16.70
C LYS A 72 -15.35 18.97 -15.36
N GLU A 73 -15.70 19.72 -14.33
CA GLU A 73 -15.97 19.22 -12.98
C GLU A 73 -17.37 19.69 -12.60
N ASP A 74 -18.26 18.76 -12.24
CA ASP A 74 -19.68 19.03 -11.94
C ASP A 74 -20.40 19.90 -13.01
N TRP A 75 -20.14 19.61 -14.29
CA TRP A 75 -20.69 20.33 -15.45
C TRP A 75 -20.28 21.81 -15.58
N LYS A 76 -19.36 22.29 -14.73
CA LYS A 76 -18.77 23.62 -14.84
C LYS A 76 -17.39 23.54 -15.48
N PRO A 77 -17.06 24.42 -16.44
CA PRO A 77 -15.70 24.51 -16.95
C PRO A 77 -14.79 25.11 -15.88
N VAL A 78 -13.79 24.36 -15.45
CA VAL A 78 -12.77 24.79 -14.49
C VAL A 78 -11.38 24.67 -15.11
N TYR A 79 -10.47 25.55 -14.72
CA TYR A 79 -9.07 25.41 -15.11
C TYR A 79 -8.35 24.51 -14.12
N ARG A 80 -7.54 23.59 -14.63
CA ARG A 80 -6.57 22.84 -13.84
C ARG A 80 -5.17 23.27 -14.23
N VAL A 81 -4.34 23.51 -13.23
CA VAL A 81 -2.96 23.99 -13.40
C VAL A 81 -1.97 22.94 -12.89
N CYS A 82 -0.74 22.96 -13.40
CA CYS A 82 0.36 22.08 -13.01
C CYS A 82 1.47 22.87 -12.29
N PRO A 83 1.39 23.08 -10.97
CA PRO A 83 2.38 23.85 -10.21
C PRO A 83 3.81 23.33 -10.38
N CYS A 84 3.97 22.00 -10.47
CA CYS A 84 5.30 21.39 -10.61
C CYS A 84 5.99 21.63 -11.97
N LYS A 85 5.28 22.22 -12.95
CA LYS A 85 5.85 22.59 -14.25
C LYS A 85 6.24 24.08 -14.32
N LEU A 86 6.10 24.83 -13.23
CA LEU A 86 6.51 26.22 -13.19
C LEU A 86 8.04 26.35 -13.31
N PRO A 87 8.54 27.27 -14.13
CA PRO A 87 9.98 27.49 -14.27
C PRO A 87 10.57 28.04 -12.98
N ASN A 88 11.76 27.55 -12.61
CA ASN A 88 12.55 27.99 -11.45
C ASN A 88 11.87 27.85 -10.07
N ARG A 89 10.76 27.10 -9.96
CA ARG A 89 10.12 26.78 -8.68
C ARG A 89 9.97 25.27 -8.53
N PRO A 90 10.82 24.59 -7.73
CA PRO A 90 10.64 23.18 -7.44
C PRO A 90 9.29 22.93 -6.76
N CYS A 91 8.75 21.73 -6.88
CA CYS A 91 7.40 21.42 -6.41
C CYS A 91 7.44 20.74 -5.05
N MET A 92 6.55 21.12 -4.15
CA MET A 92 6.40 20.45 -2.86
C MET A 92 4.93 20.33 -2.50
N ARG A 93 4.53 19.20 -1.93
CA ARG A 93 3.15 19.00 -1.48
C ARG A 93 3.03 19.23 0.02
N LYS A 94 2.10 20.10 0.40
CA LYS A 94 1.62 20.28 1.77
C LYS A 94 0.35 19.46 1.97
N CYS A 95 0.15 18.85 3.15
CA CYS A 95 -1.04 18.01 3.35
C CYS A 95 -2.33 18.84 3.49
N CYS A 96 -2.31 19.92 4.29
CA CYS A 96 -3.42 20.87 4.43
C CYS A 96 -3.19 22.14 3.60
N LEU A 97 -4.20 23.00 3.47
CA LEU A 97 -4.07 24.25 2.72
C LEU A 97 -3.10 25.23 3.39
N THR A 98 -2.72 26.28 2.67
CA THR A 98 -1.95 27.39 3.24
C THR A 98 -2.73 28.04 4.39
N GLY A 99 -2.08 28.24 5.54
CA GLY A 99 -2.73 28.78 6.74
C GLY A 99 -3.49 27.73 7.56
N GLU A 100 -3.30 26.44 7.28
CA GLU A 100 -3.80 25.33 8.08
C GLU A 100 -2.67 24.44 8.60
N VAL A 101 -2.91 23.71 9.68
CA VAL A 101 -2.03 22.65 10.22
C VAL A 101 -2.85 21.40 10.55
N MET A 102 -2.20 20.25 10.64
CA MET A 102 -2.86 18.96 10.89
C MET A 102 -2.86 18.60 12.37
N ILE A 103 -4.03 18.19 12.88
CA ILE A 103 -4.23 17.73 14.25
C ILE A 103 -4.79 16.31 14.23
N GLY A 104 -4.34 15.47 15.18
CA GLY A 104 -4.79 14.09 15.34
C GLY A 104 -4.60 13.25 14.06
N LYS A 105 -5.65 12.53 13.65
CA LYS A 105 -5.61 11.57 12.53
C LYS A 105 -5.85 12.18 11.13
N GLY A 106 -5.54 13.47 10.94
CA GLY A 106 -5.64 14.11 9.62
C GLY A 106 -6.60 15.29 9.51
N GLN A 107 -7.04 15.88 10.62
CA GLN A 107 -7.94 17.04 10.58
C GLN A 107 -7.13 18.33 10.38
N CYS A 108 -7.42 19.05 9.30
CA CYS A 108 -6.82 20.36 9.03
C CYS A 108 -7.54 21.45 9.81
N THR A 109 -6.78 22.35 10.44
CA THR A 109 -7.31 23.46 11.25
C THR A 109 -6.53 24.75 10.98
N ASN A 110 -7.21 25.89 11.02
CA ASN A 110 -6.60 27.20 10.75
C ASN A 110 -5.48 27.52 11.74
N SER A 111 -4.39 28.07 11.22
CA SER A 111 -3.18 28.41 11.96
C SER A 111 -2.36 29.47 11.24
N SER A 112 -1.80 30.41 11.99
CA SER A 112 -0.92 31.46 11.46
C SER A 112 0.56 31.03 11.44
N ARG A 113 0.85 29.73 11.55
CA ARG A 113 2.23 29.22 11.54
C ARG A 113 2.87 29.42 10.15
N PRO A 114 4.07 30.02 10.08
CA PRO A 114 4.79 30.16 8.82
C PRO A 114 5.38 28.82 8.38
N PHE A 115 5.32 28.52 7.07
CA PHE A 115 5.87 27.29 6.51
C PHE A 115 7.36 27.46 6.22
N ILE A 116 8.16 27.43 7.29
CA ILE A 116 9.62 27.56 7.25
C ILE A 116 10.23 26.21 7.64
N MET A 117 11.20 25.75 6.84
CA MET A 117 11.87 24.47 7.09
C MET A 117 13.32 24.47 6.61
N ASN A 118 14.09 23.50 7.12
CA ASN A 118 15.43 23.22 6.65
C ASN A 118 15.37 22.35 5.39
N VAL A 119 16.06 22.79 4.34
CA VAL A 119 16.22 22.08 3.06
C VAL A 119 17.71 21.91 2.74
N THR A 120 18.05 20.87 2.02
CA THR A 120 19.43 20.52 1.68
C THR A 120 19.72 20.91 0.23
N ARG A 121 20.81 21.64 0.01
CA ARG A 121 21.33 21.99 -1.32
C ARG A 121 22.84 21.71 -1.37
N LYS A 122 23.27 20.80 -2.24
CA LYS A 122 24.72 20.46 -2.39
C LYS A 122 25.41 20.17 -1.05
N ASN A 123 24.76 19.42 -0.16
CA ASN A 123 25.20 19.07 1.20
C ASN A 123 25.20 20.22 2.23
N GLU A 124 24.68 21.40 1.90
CA GLU A 124 24.45 22.48 2.84
C GLU A 124 22.98 22.52 3.26
N THR A 125 22.70 22.72 4.54
CA THR A 125 21.35 22.93 5.08
C THR A 125 21.02 24.41 5.10
N LEU A 126 19.87 24.76 4.52
CA LEU A 126 19.38 26.12 4.37
C LEU A 126 17.97 26.21 4.93
N GLU A 127 17.70 27.20 5.76
CA GLU A 127 16.34 27.49 6.21
C GLU A 127 15.63 28.35 5.16
N VAL A 128 14.48 27.89 4.66
CA VAL A 128 13.73 28.57 3.60
C VAL A 128 12.25 28.71 3.95
N ASP A 129 11.65 29.81 3.50
CA ASP A 129 10.19 29.97 3.44
C ASP A 129 9.67 29.15 2.25
N VAL A 130 9.08 28.00 2.56
CA VAL A 130 8.68 26.98 1.58
C VAL A 130 7.65 27.53 0.61
N SER A 131 6.74 28.38 1.08
CA SER A 131 5.68 28.98 0.27
C SER A 131 6.23 29.91 -0.82
N LYS A 132 7.42 30.48 -0.59
CA LYS A 132 8.12 31.34 -1.55
C LYS A 132 9.09 30.56 -2.43
N HIS A 133 9.82 29.60 -1.87
CA HIS A 133 10.82 28.83 -2.61
C HIS A 133 10.20 27.78 -3.54
N PHE A 134 9.17 27.07 -3.09
CA PHE A 134 8.53 25.97 -3.81
C PHE A 134 7.17 26.37 -4.40
N ALA A 135 6.79 25.74 -5.51
CA ALA A 135 5.41 25.69 -5.97
C ALA A 135 4.65 24.66 -5.13
N LEU A 136 3.58 25.08 -4.45
CA LEU A 136 2.85 24.23 -3.53
C LEU A 136 1.75 23.43 -4.23
N LEU A 137 1.69 22.14 -3.89
CA LEU A 137 0.53 21.28 -4.06
C LEU A 137 -0.13 21.05 -2.70
N PHE A 138 -1.41 20.69 -2.69
CA PHE A 138 -2.17 20.47 -1.47
C PHE A 138 -2.87 19.11 -1.45
N GLY A 139 -3.22 18.64 -0.26
CA GLY A 139 -4.02 17.44 -0.05
C GLY A 139 -3.22 16.15 0.13
N ASN A 140 -3.94 15.05 0.37
CA ASN A 140 -3.36 13.72 0.51
C ASN A 140 -3.07 13.12 -0.87
N PRO A 141 -1.81 12.76 -1.20
CA PRO A 141 -1.49 12.12 -2.47
C PRO A 141 -1.73 10.60 -2.46
N CYS A 142 -1.86 9.98 -1.30
CA CYS A 142 -1.88 8.54 -1.16
C CYS A 142 -3.27 7.95 -1.46
N SER A 143 -3.33 6.97 -2.36
CA SER A 143 -4.55 6.19 -2.62
C SER A 143 -4.88 5.20 -1.49
N GLY A 144 -3.88 4.82 -0.70
CA GLY A 144 -4.00 3.86 0.41
C GLY A 144 -3.53 4.44 1.74
N GLU A 145 -2.93 3.57 2.56
CA GLU A 145 -2.36 3.98 3.85
C GLU A 145 -1.11 4.84 3.67
N ARG A 146 -0.77 5.59 4.71
CA ARG A 146 0.41 6.46 4.80
C ARG A 146 0.98 6.40 6.20
N TYR A 147 2.27 6.65 6.33
CA TYR A 147 2.98 6.66 7.62
C TYR A 147 3.75 7.97 7.79
N MET A 148 3.94 8.37 9.04
CA MET A 148 4.68 9.58 9.41
C MET A 148 6.14 9.21 9.64
N LEU A 149 7.08 10.02 9.16
CA LEU A 149 8.49 9.88 9.54
C LEU A 149 8.75 10.61 10.86
N GLU A 150 9.26 9.88 11.85
CA GLU A 150 9.49 10.40 13.20
C GLU A 150 10.95 10.28 13.63
N PRO A 151 11.88 11.10 13.07
CA PRO A 151 13.31 10.94 13.31
C PRO A 151 13.74 11.12 14.77
N LEU A 152 12.93 11.78 15.60
CA LEU A 152 13.20 11.94 17.03
C LEU A 152 12.89 10.67 17.84
N GLU A 153 11.99 9.83 17.34
CA GLU A 153 11.57 8.58 18.00
C GLU A 153 12.26 7.37 17.37
N TYR A 154 12.37 7.37 16.04
CA TYR A 154 12.99 6.33 15.24
C TYR A 154 14.13 6.91 14.40
N PRO A 155 15.40 6.65 14.75
CA PRO A 155 16.55 7.16 13.99
C PRO A 155 16.58 6.72 12.52
N THR A 156 15.90 5.62 12.18
CA THR A 156 15.73 5.12 10.81
C THR A 156 14.81 5.99 9.95
N ASP A 157 14.05 6.90 10.56
CA ASP A 157 13.12 7.81 9.88
C ASP A 157 13.77 9.16 9.57
N GLU A 158 15.10 9.25 9.65
CA GLU A 158 15.85 10.42 9.20
C GLU A 158 15.46 10.79 7.76
N PHE A 159 15.23 12.08 7.50
CA PHE A 159 14.87 12.55 6.18
C PHE A 159 15.49 13.92 5.87
N TYR A 160 15.69 14.17 4.59
CA TYR A 160 16.23 15.43 4.06
C TYR A 160 15.37 15.92 2.92
N VAL A 161 15.13 17.23 2.83
CA VAL A 161 14.33 17.81 1.74
C VAL A 161 15.26 18.44 0.72
N ASN A 162 15.24 17.99 -0.53
CA ASN A 162 16.11 18.52 -1.56
C ASN A 162 15.61 19.90 -2.04
N ALA A 163 16.41 20.94 -1.82
CA ALA A 163 16.07 22.32 -2.17
C ALA A 163 15.92 22.57 -3.68
N SER A 164 16.48 21.71 -4.53
CA SER A 164 16.49 21.89 -5.99
C SER A 164 15.35 21.16 -6.69
N THR A 165 14.86 20.06 -6.11
CA THR A 165 13.77 19.24 -6.70
C THR A 165 12.47 19.33 -5.91
N GLY A 166 12.56 19.54 -4.60
CA GLY A 166 11.43 19.45 -3.66
C GLY A 166 11.14 18.02 -3.19
N ASN A 167 11.90 17.03 -3.65
CA ASN A 167 11.78 15.64 -3.22
C ASN A 167 12.32 15.47 -1.79
N ILE A 168 11.81 14.47 -1.08
CA ILE A 168 12.39 14.05 0.20
C ILE A 168 13.30 12.84 -0.01
N ILE A 169 14.39 12.80 0.74
CA ILE A 169 15.38 11.73 0.74
C ILE A 169 15.34 11.05 2.10
N VAL A 170 15.09 9.74 2.13
CA VAL A 170 14.99 8.91 3.33
C VAL A 170 16.05 7.80 3.24
N PRO A 171 17.28 8.02 3.76
CA PRO A 171 18.44 7.18 3.47
C PRO A 171 18.32 5.71 3.90
N PHE A 172 17.52 5.42 4.93
CA PHE A 172 17.40 4.06 5.47
C PHE A 172 16.26 3.25 4.85
N GLN A 173 15.53 3.80 3.87
CA GLN A 173 14.48 3.10 3.15
C GLN A 173 14.97 2.53 1.82
N LYS A 174 14.35 1.42 1.37
CA LYS A 174 14.64 0.79 0.07
C LYS A 174 14.44 1.77 -1.10
N ASN A 175 13.37 2.55 -1.06
CA ASN A 175 13.15 3.69 -1.94
C ASN A 175 13.60 4.93 -1.17
N SER A 176 14.79 5.42 -1.49
CA SER A 176 15.43 6.50 -0.74
C SER A 176 14.98 7.89 -1.18
N GLU A 177 14.28 8.04 -2.29
CA GLU A 177 13.80 9.33 -2.79
C GLU A 177 12.31 9.24 -3.11
N HIS A 178 11.53 10.21 -2.61
CA HIS A 178 10.08 10.28 -2.78
C HIS A 178 9.70 11.63 -3.40
N GLY A 179 8.89 11.59 -4.47
CA GLY A 179 8.47 12.77 -5.19
C GLY A 179 7.15 13.36 -4.68
N PRO A 180 6.66 14.47 -5.27
CA PRO A 180 5.41 15.13 -4.85
C PRO A 180 4.12 14.29 -4.99
N LYS A 181 4.21 13.06 -5.50
CA LYS A 181 3.11 12.08 -5.55
C LYS A 181 3.17 11.05 -4.42
N ASP A 182 4.29 10.97 -3.71
CA ASP A 182 4.57 9.89 -2.78
C ASP A 182 4.58 10.38 -1.33
N PHE A 183 4.52 11.69 -1.11
CA PHE A 183 4.46 12.28 0.23
C PHE A 183 3.72 13.63 0.24
N CYS A 184 3.30 14.04 1.43
CA CYS A 184 2.97 15.43 1.74
C CYS A 184 3.58 15.82 3.08
N ILE A 185 3.94 17.09 3.27
CA ILE A 185 4.52 17.60 4.52
C ILE A 185 3.49 18.43 5.28
N GLU A 186 3.48 18.33 6.60
CA GLU A 186 2.63 19.15 7.44
C GLU A 186 3.23 19.42 8.82
N TYR A 187 2.82 20.53 9.43
CA TYR A 187 3.15 20.81 10.82
C TYR A 187 2.23 20.03 11.76
N PHE A 188 2.83 19.30 12.69
CA PHE A 188 2.13 18.58 13.74
C PHE A 188 2.37 19.28 15.08
N PRO A 189 1.36 19.99 15.66
CA PRO A 189 1.52 20.69 16.93
C PRO A 189 1.96 19.78 18.08
N GLU A 190 1.53 18.52 18.07
CA GLU A 190 1.87 17.50 19.08
C GLU A 190 3.36 17.12 19.05
N LYS A 191 3.98 17.16 17.86
CA LYS A 191 5.40 16.83 17.66
C LYS A 191 6.28 18.09 17.57
N GLY A 192 5.67 19.26 17.39
CA GLY A 192 6.35 20.55 17.31
C GLY A 192 7.18 20.77 16.03
N ALA A 193 6.98 19.95 15.00
CA ALA A 193 7.81 19.94 13.79
C ALA A 193 7.00 19.75 12.49
N TYR A 194 7.61 20.13 11.37
CA TYR A 194 7.14 19.76 10.03
C TYR A 194 7.62 18.34 9.71
N LEU A 195 6.69 17.41 9.55
CA LEU A 195 6.99 16.00 9.28
C LEU A 195 6.33 15.56 7.98
N PRO A 196 7.02 14.76 7.15
CA PRO A 196 6.43 14.15 5.97
C PRO A 196 5.53 12.98 6.36
N LEU A 197 4.37 12.93 5.72
CA LEU A 197 3.53 11.74 5.62
C LEU A 197 3.82 11.09 4.27
N VAL A 198 4.43 9.92 4.30
CA VAL A 198 4.85 9.17 3.11
C VAL A 198 3.81 8.08 2.82
N CYS A 199 3.45 7.93 1.55
CA CYS A 199 2.54 6.88 1.13
C CYS A 199 3.21 5.52 1.31
N PHE A 200 2.46 4.53 1.77
CA PHE A 200 2.90 3.17 1.54
C PHE A 200 2.95 2.96 0.02
N PRO A 201 4.04 2.38 -0.52
CA PRO A 201 4.05 2.01 -1.92
C PRO A 201 2.79 1.17 -2.15
N PRO A 202 2.08 1.36 -3.27
CA PRO A 202 1.05 0.41 -3.65
C PRO A 202 1.70 -0.97 -3.53
N ILE A 203 0.96 -1.94 -3.02
CA ILE A 203 1.35 -3.35 -3.13
C ILE A 203 1.26 -3.65 -4.62
N GLU A 204 2.21 -3.14 -5.39
CA GLU A 204 2.56 -3.65 -6.69
C GLU A 204 2.84 -5.11 -6.38
N GLU A 205 1.94 -5.94 -6.91
CA GLU A 205 2.10 -7.37 -6.96
C GLU A 205 3.40 -7.67 -7.71
N ASP A 206 4.53 -7.51 -7.01
CA ASP A 206 5.86 -7.71 -7.53
C ASP A 206 5.87 -9.17 -8.00
N LYS A 207 5.92 -9.37 -9.32
CA LYS A 207 5.73 -10.70 -9.95
C LYS A 207 6.70 -11.75 -9.39
N SER A 208 7.80 -11.29 -8.80
CA SER A 208 8.78 -12.10 -8.07
C SER A 208 8.27 -12.61 -6.71
N ASN A 209 7.53 -11.78 -5.96
CA ASN A 209 6.87 -12.14 -4.69
C ASN A 209 5.52 -12.83 -4.90
N GLN A 210 4.81 -12.53 -5.99
CA GLN A 210 3.57 -13.20 -6.41
C GLN A 210 3.72 -14.74 -6.43
N LEU A 211 4.89 -15.24 -6.85
CA LEU A 211 5.12 -16.69 -6.90
C LEU A 211 5.19 -17.30 -5.50
N ILE A 212 5.80 -16.63 -4.52
CA ILE A 212 5.85 -17.10 -3.13
C ILE A 212 4.48 -16.94 -2.44
N TYR A 213 3.83 -15.78 -2.62
CA TYR A 213 2.51 -15.49 -2.06
C TYR A 213 1.39 -16.33 -2.66
N THR A 214 1.54 -16.83 -3.89
CA THR A 214 0.59 -17.75 -4.51
C THR A 214 0.94 -19.22 -4.23
N MET A 215 2.22 -19.59 -4.24
CA MET A 215 2.64 -20.98 -4.03
C MET A 215 2.35 -21.47 -2.62
N TYR A 216 2.53 -20.63 -1.60
CA TYR A 216 2.29 -21.03 -0.21
C TYR A 216 0.80 -21.39 0.06
N PRO A 217 -0.20 -20.55 -0.25
CA PRO A 217 -1.61 -20.90 -0.07
C PRO A 217 -2.05 -22.06 -0.98
N VAL A 218 -1.53 -22.15 -2.21
CA VAL A 218 -1.81 -23.29 -3.08
C VAL A 218 -1.25 -24.59 -2.49
N GLY A 219 -0.02 -24.57 -1.97
CA GLY A 219 0.60 -25.74 -1.33
C GLY A 219 -0.16 -26.18 -0.07
N MET A 220 -0.65 -25.24 0.73
CA MET A 220 -1.48 -25.54 1.90
C MET A 220 -2.83 -26.13 1.51
N LEU A 221 -3.52 -25.53 0.52
CA LEU A 221 -4.81 -26.03 0.02
C LEU A 221 -4.70 -27.43 -0.58
N VAL A 222 -3.64 -27.69 -1.34
CA VAL A 222 -3.36 -29.03 -1.90
C VAL A 222 -3.06 -30.03 -0.79
N SER A 223 -2.41 -29.61 0.31
CA SER A 223 -2.06 -30.51 1.42
C SER A 223 -3.28 -30.98 2.24
N ILE A 224 -4.32 -30.15 2.40
CA ILE A 224 -5.54 -30.48 3.17
C ILE A 224 -6.18 -31.82 2.74
N PRO A 225 -6.51 -32.09 1.46
CA PRO A 225 -7.12 -33.36 1.06
C PRO A 225 -6.21 -34.56 1.34
N PHE A 226 -4.89 -34.44 1.15
CA PHE A 226 -3.96 -35.52 1.50
C PHE A 226 -3.93 -35.81 3.00
N LEU A 227 -3.98 -34.76 3.83
CA LEU A 227 -4.05 -34.91 5.29
C LEU A 227 -5.36 -35.55 5.74
N VAL A 228 -6.49 -35.19 5.12
CA VAL A 228 -7.79 -35.82 5.39
C VAL A 228 -7.77 -37.30 5.01
N VAL A 229 -7.18 -37.66 3.86
CA VAL A 229 -7.01 -39.07 3.47
C VAL A 229 -6.16 -39.82 4.50
N THR A 230 -5.05 -39.25 4.96
CA THR A 230 -4.22 -39.85 6.01
C THR A 230 -5.02 -40.07 7.29
N PHE A 231 -5.78 -39.07 7.73
CA PHE A 231 -6.65 -39.20 8.91
C PHE A 231 -7.67 -40.34 8.74
N LEU A 232 -8.32 -40.43 7.58
CA LEU A 232 -9.32 -41.46 7.31
C LEU A 232 -8.71 -42.87 7.26
N VAL A 233 -7.54 -43.05 6.64
CA VAL A 233 -6.86 -44.35 6.58
C VAL A 233 -6.54 -44.87 8.00
N TYR A 234 -5.98 -44.01 8.86
CA TYR A 234 -5.68 -44.36 10.25
C TYR A 234 -6.94 -44.55 11.11
N ALA A 235 -8.03 -43.84 10.80
CA ALA A 235 -9.30 -43.99 11.50
C ALA A 235 -10.05 -45.29 11.12
N LEU A 236 -10.04 -45.67 9.84
CA LEU A 236 -10.83 -46.78 9.30
C LEU A 236 -10.17 -48.14 9.50
N ILE A 237 -8.84 -48.22 9.59
CA ILE A 237 -8.11 -49.48 9.77
C ILE A 237 -7.90 -49.71 11.27
N PRO A 238 -8.66 -50.61 11.93
CA PRO A 238 -8.59 -50.80 13.38
C PRO A 238 -7.22 -51.34 13.83
N ARG A 239 -6.52 -52.04 12.93
CA ARG A 239 -5.16 -52.58 13.17
C ARG A 239 -4.07 -51.49 13.27
N LEU A 240 -4.34 -50.27 12.81
CA LEU A 240 -3.39 -49.14 12.84
C LEU A 240 -3.64 -48.19 14.02
N ARG A 241 -4.67 -48.44 14.85
CA ARG A 241 -5.00 -47.68 16.06
C ARG A 241 -4.11 -48.05 17.26
N ASN A 242 -2.81 -48.17 17.04
CA ASN A 242 -1.83 -48.28 18.12
C ASN A 242 -1.60 -46.90 18.75
N LEU A 243 -0.93 -46.83 19.89
CA LEU A 243 -0.62 -45.57 20.59
C LEU A 243 0.03 -44.54 19.65
N HIS A 244 0.95 -45.02 18.81
CA HIS A 244 1.56 -44.26 17.71
C HIS A 244 0.54 -43.70 16.71
N GLY A 245 -0.40 -44.52 16.25
CA GLY A 245 -1.44 -44.13 15.30
C GLY A 245 -2.42 -43.10 15.86
N LEU A 246 -2.71 -43.16 17.17
CA LEU A 246 -3.54 -42.15 17.85
C LEU A 246 -2.83 -40.80 17.93
N CYS A 247 -1.52 -40.78 18.26
CA CYS A 247 -0.73 -39.55 18.28
C CYS A 247 -0.65 -38.91 16.88
N LEU A 248 -0.48 -39.74 15.85
CA LEU A 248 -0.49 -39.28 14.46
C LEU A 248 -1.86 -38.70 14.06
N MET A 249 -2.97 -39.32 14.46
CA MET A 249 -4.31 -38.79 14.19
C MET A 249 -4.53 -37.41 14.82
N CYS A 250 -4.07 -37.21 16.07
CA CYS A 250 -4.15 -35.91 16.74
C CYS A 250 -3.30 -34.85 16.01
N HIS A 251 -2.06 -35.19 15.65
CA HIS A 251 -1.17 -34.32 14.89
C HIS A 251 -1.77 -33.90 13.54
N VAL A 252 -2.30 -34.86 12.77
CA VAL A 252 -2.91 -34.58 11.47
C VAL A 252 -4.18 -33.73 11.63
N SER A 253 -4.99 -33.98 12.68
CA SER A 253 -6.21 -33.21 12.93
C SER A 253 -5.94 -31.74 13.28
N SER A 254 -4.88 -31.47 14.07
CA SER A 254 -4.47 -30.10 14.39
C SER A 254 -3.93 -29.38 13.16
N LEU A 255 -3.18 -30.08 12.30
CA LEU A 255 -2.66 -29.52 11.04
C LEU A 255 -3.78 -29.19 10.04
N VAL A 256 -4.79 -30.07 9.90
CA VAL A 256 -5.98 -29.81 9.07
C VAL A 256 -6.73 -28.57 9.58
N THR A 257 -6.90 -28.44 10.90
CA THR A 257 -7.55 -27.28 11.51
C THR A 257 -6.77 -26.00 11.21
N ALA A 258 -5.45 -26.00 11.45
CA ALA A 258 -4.59 -24.85 11.19
C ALA A 258 -4.68 -24.39 9.72
N TYR A 259 -4.48 -25.31 8.76
CA TYR A 259 -4.49 -24.96 7.33
C TYR A 259 -5.88 -24.55 6.82
N THR A 260 -6.96 -25.07 7.40
CA THR A 260 -8.32 -24.67 7.02
C THR A 260 -8.57 -23.21 7.41
N PHE A 261 -8.31 -22.83 8.66
CA PHE A 261 -8.50 -21.44 9.11
C PHE A 261 -7.55 -20.47 8.40
N LEU A 262 -6.32 -20.90 8.15
CA LEU A 262 -5.35 -20.08 7.42
C LEU A 262 -5.77 -19.88 5.97
N ALA A 263 -6.31 -20.90 5.30
CA ALA A 263 -6.91 -20.75 3.96
C ALA A 263 -8.10 -19.78 3.95
N VAL A 264 -8.97 -19.82 4.97
CA VAL A 264 -10.10 -18.88 5.10
C VAL A 264 -9.60 -17.45 5.22
N VAL A 265 -8.61 -17.19 6.07
CA VAL A 265 -8.02 -15.84 6.25
C VAL A 265 -7.39 -15.34 4.95
N GLN A 266 -6.64 -16.19 4.26
CA GLN A 266 -5.97 -15.83 3.01
C GLN A 266 -6.97 -15.55 1.86
N LEU A 267 -8.06 -16.32 1.77
CA LEU A 267 -9.07 -16.17 0.70
C LEU A 267 -10.02 -15.00 0.93
N ALA A 268 -10.39 -14.73 2.19
CA ALA A 268 -11.34 -13.67 2.51
C ALA A 268 -10.66 -12.31 2.73
N GLY A 269 -9.38 -12.28 3.12
CA GLY A 269 -8.58 -11.07 3.28
C GLY A 269 -9.31 -9.98 4.07
N ASN A 270 -9.37 -8.77 3.51
CA ASN A 270 -9.98 -7.59 4.15
C ASN A 270 -11.52 -7.64 4.22
N LYS A 271 -12.17 -8.68 3.69
CA LYS A 271 -13.63 -8.86 3.77
C LYS A 271 -14.07 -9.59 5.04
N LEU A 272 -13.14 -10.07 5.85
CA LEU A 272 -13.41 -10.67 7.16
C LEU A 272 -13.71 -9.59 8.20
N GLY A 273 -14.76 -9.79 9.00
CA GLY A 273 -15.02 -8.92 10.15
C GLY A 273 -13.95 -9.10 11.23
N ASP A 274 -13.56 -8.01 11.90
CA ASP A 274 -12.49 -7.95 12.90
C ASP A 274 -12.54 -9.08 13.93
N ARG A 275 -13.75 -9.39 14.45
CA ARG A 275 -13.94 -10.46 15.45
C ARG A 275 -13.57 -11.84 14.93
N ILE A 276 -13.90 -12.14 13.67
CA ILE A 276 -13.62 -13.44 13.04
C ILE A 276 -12.13 -13.51 12.68
N CYS A 277 -11.52 -12.40 12.26
CA CYS A 277 -10.09 -12.31 12.00
C CYS A 277 -9.28 -12.63 13.27
N ILE A 278 -9.59 -11.95 14.39
CA ILE A 278 -8.93 -12.17 15.68
C ILE A 278 -9.14 -13.62 16.16
N ALA A 279 -10.38 -14.13 16.12
CA ALA A 279 -10.67 -15.50 16.52
C ALA A 279 -9.90 -16.54 15.68
N SER A 280 -9.83 -16.33 14.35
CA SER A 280 -9.08 -17.20 13.44
C SER A 280 -7.59 -17.19 13.75
N ALA A 281 -7.00 -16.02 14.07
CA ALA A 281 -5.60 -15.92 14.46
C ALA A 281 -5.28 -16.77 15.70
N PHE A 282 -6.13 -16.71 16.74
CA PHE A 282 -5.96 -17.53 17.94
C PHE A 282 -6.09 -19.03 17.65
N ILE A 283 -7.05 -19.43 16.80
CA ILE A 283 -7.25 -20.84 16.44
C ILE A 283 -6.05 -21.38 15.66
N ILE A 284 -5.50 -20.59 14.73
CA ILE A 284 -4.33 -20.94 13.93
C ILE A 284 -3.12 -21.16 14.85
N GLU A 285 -2.84 -20.19 15.73
CA GLU A 285 -1.71 -20.26 16.67
C GLU A 285 -1.79 -21.49 17.57
N PHE A 286 -2.94 -21.71 18.21
CA PHE A 286 -3.18 -22.87 19.06
C PHE A 286 -2.98 -24.20 18.30
N SER A 287 -3.49 -24.28 17.07
CA SER A 287 -3.42 -25.49 16.26
C SER A 287 -1.99 -25.82 15.82
N PHE A 288 -1.17 -24.81 15.51
CA PHE A 288 0.26 -25.02 15.23
C PHE A 288 1.03 -25.48 16.46
N LEU A 289 0.80 -24.87 17.64
CA LEU A 289 1.41 -25.31 18.88
C LEU A 289 1.04 -26.76 19.23
N ALA A 290 -0.24 -27.13 19.06
CA ALA A 290 -0.68 -28.51 19.24
C ALA A 290 0.03 -29.47 18.27
N THR A 291 0.20 -29.07 17.01
CA THR A 291 0.91 -29.87 15.99
C THR A 291 2.35 -30.18 16.41
N PHE A 292 3.08 -29.18 16.92
CA PHE A 292 4.44 -29.37 17.45
C PHE A 292 4.45 -30.26 18.69
N PHE A 293 3.49 -30.08 19.59
CA PHE A 293 3.37 -30.91 20.79
C PHE A 293 3.19 -32.39 20.44
N TRP A 294 2.28 -32.73 19.53
CA TRP A 294 2.07 -34.11 19.10
C TRP A 294 3.28 -34.68 18.34
N LEU A 295 4.00 -33.86 17.58
CA LEU A 295 5.25 -34.26 16.93
C LEU A 295 6.31 -34.67 17.96
N ASN A 296 6.46 -33.91 19.05
CA ASN A 296 7.37 -34.25 20.14
C ASN A 296 6.98 -35.58 20.82
N ILE A 297 5.68 -35.81 21.06
CA ILE A 297 5.19 -37.09 21.62
C ILE A 297 5.54 -38.26 20.69
N MET A 298 5.33 -38.10 19.38
CA MET A 298 5.68 -39.14 18.40
C MET A 298 7.19 -39.44 18.39
N CYS A 299 8.04 -38.41 18.46
CA CYS A 299 9.48 -38.62 18.57
C CYS A 299 9.87 -39.40 19.83
N PHE A 300 9.24 -39.08 20.97
CA PHE A 300 9.47 -39.78 22.22
C PHE A 300 9.02 -41.24 22.18
N ASP A 301 7.83 -41.52 21.63
CA ASP A 301 7.28 -42.87 21.42
C ASP A 301 8.23 -43.74 20.57
N ILE A 302 8.78 -43.19 19.49
CA ILE A 302 9.78 -43.85 18.64
C ILE A 302 11.07 -44.13 19.43
N CYS A 303 11.61 -43.13 20.15
CA CYS A 303 12.83 -43.29 20.94
C CYS A 303 12.70 -44.39 22.01
N LEU A 304 11.52 -44.52 22.63
CA LEU A 304 11.26 -45.56 23.61
C LEU A 304 11.09 -46.94 22.99
N THR A 305 10.59 -47.03 21.75
CA THR A 305 10.38 -48.33 21.08
C THR A 305 11.71 -48.99 20.68
N PHE A 306 12.75 -48.20 20.41
CA PHE A 306 14.07 -48.69 19.98
C PHE A 306 15.13 -48.79 21.10
N ARG A 307 14.77 -48.48 22.35
CA ARG A 307 15.66 -48.63 23.53
C ARG A 307 15.34 -49.91 24.28
#